data_AF-A0A366ILL1-F1
#
_entry.id   AF-A0A366ILL1-F1
#
_cell.length_a   1.000
_cell.length_b   1.000
_cell.length_c   1.000
_cell.angle_alpha   90.00
_cell.angle_beta   90.00
_cell.angle_gamma   90.00
#
_symmetry.space_group_name_H-M   'P 1'
#
loop_
_entity.id
_entity.type
_entity.pdbx_description
1 polymer ?
#
loop_
_entity_poly.entity_id
_entity_poly.type
_entity_poly.pdbx_seq_one_letter_code
_entity_poly.pdbx_strand_id
1 'polypeptide(L)'
;MTTAIEMARRYAKAYDNSSRKDKGRLLDTITVATGWSRDHARHQLRQQLALIEEGVSPDAVADRRRSKPKKFSLAARRTLQFVWEQSGQPCGKYLEAAMRDCVTSLEAHGHLRPGVNGYSGEVREELFQISAATIDRYLSSEKADSTEDILLSGSGTGLRTSVPLQATKHLAEPEPGYFVAEYIDHDDDEDAAPRRRTLTLTDIRIGWVRTVSFEPDADPLAVLAEAVESIPYIVTGLLVSPELPQESIEAWAAERFVAVHPISSINHGIRMAERKRRTVDTLQSVIRCNPHVDVELANDIWDALGDRLNFFMPVKNPIGWRRTPSGVRRRVYDDPVTPIRRLLDSGILCPAQTREMEEYAASLDISELTTRIKNIKSFLDIAIHEES
;
A
#
# COMPACT_ATOMS: atom_id res chain seq x y z
N MET A 1 -41.18 17.31 12.08
CA MET A 1 -41.89 16.06 11.76
C MET A 1 -41.44 15.02 12.77
N THR A 2 -42.34 14.47 13.58
CA THR A 2 -42.00 13.42 14.56
C THR A 2 -41.60 12.16 13.80
N THR A 3 -40.45 11.58 14.12
CA THR A 3 -39.96 10.36 13.48
C THR A 3 -40.88 9.17 13.83
N ALA A 4 -40.94 8.15 12.96
CA ALA A 4 -41.78 6.98 13.19
C ALA A 4 -41.45 6.25 14.52
N ILE A 5 -40.20 6.32 14.97
CA ILE A 5 -39.73 5.75 16.24
C ILE A 5 -40.25 6.56 17.44
N GLU A 6 -40.21 7.90 17.37
CA GLU A 6 -40.79 8.76 18.41
C GLU A 6 -42.30 8.56 18.55
N MET A 7 -43.00 8.35 17.43
CA MET A 7 -44.42 8.03 17.42
C MET A 7 -44.68 6.69 18.12
N ALA A 8 -43.94 5.63 17.77
CA ALA A 8 -44.05 4.33 18.44
C ALA A 8 -43.76 4.43 19.94
N ARG A 9 -42.74 5.19 20.32
CA ARG A 9 -42.35 5.39 21.71
C ARG A 9 -43.43 6.13 22.52
N ARG A 10 -44.07 7.14 21.92
CA ARG A 10 -45.19 7.88 22.55
C ARG A 10 -46.40 6.98 22.83
N TYR A 11 -46.71 6.05 21.93
CA TYR A 11 -47.88 5.18 22.05
C TYR A 11 -47.61 3.84 22.76
N ALA A 12 -46.37 3.52 23.11
CA ALA A 12 -45.97 2.24 23.70
C ALA A 12 -46.75 1.90 24.99
N LYS A 13 -46.82 2.82 25.96
CA LYS A 13 -47.57 2.61 27.21
C LYS A 13 -49.09 2.53 27.00
N ALA A 14 -49.61 3.31 26.05
CA ALA A 14 -51.04 3.29 25.72
C ALA A 14 -51.42 1.96 25.06
N TYR A 15 -50.57 1.43 24.18
CA TYR A 15 -50.76 0.13 23.55
C TYR A 15 -50.77 -1.02 24.57
N ASP A 16 -49.91 -0.97 25.58
CA ASP A 16 -49.84 -2.03 26.57
C ASP A 16 -51.10 -2.12 27.44
N ASN A 17 -51.57 -0.95 27.92
CA ASN A 17 -52.75 -0.80 28.77
C ASN A 17 -54.10 -0.89 28.02
N SER A 18 -54.08 -1.03 26.70
CA SER A 18 -55.30 -1.04 25.88
C SER A 18 -56.00 -2.40 25.83
N SER A 19 -57.32 -2.40 25.63
CA SER A 19 -58.09 -3.61 25.35
C SER A 19 -57.68 -4.21 23.99
N ARG A 20 -58.01 -5.48 23.72
CA ARG A 20 -57.71 -6.14 22.43
C ARG A 20 -58.27 -5.37 21.22
N LYS A 21 -59.44 -4.74 21.37
CA LYS A 21 -60.08 -3.94 20.32
C LYS A 21 -59.33 -2.63 20.07
N ASP A 22 -58.86 -1.99 21.14
CA ASP A 22 -58.16 -0.71 21.07
C ASP A 22 -56.69 -0.88 20.61
N LYS A 23 -56.04 -2.00 20.97
CA LYS A 23 -54.75 -2.41 20.40
C LYS A 23 -54.80 -2.53 18.87
N GLY A 24 -55.90 -3.07 18.33
CA GLY A 24 -56.12 -3.16 16.89
C GLY A 24 -56.19 -1.76 16.24
N ARG A 25 -57.02 -0.86 16.79
CA ARG A 25 -57.16 0.51 16.29
C ARG A 25 -55.86 1.30 16.35
N LEU A 26 -55.11 1.16 17.44
CA LEU A 26 -53.84 1.85 17.64
C LEU A 26 -52.77 1.37 16.64
N LEU A 27 -52.73 0.06 16.37
CA LEU A 27 -51.87 -0.48 15.31
C LEU A 27 -52.25 0.09 13.94
N ASP A 28 -53.54 0.20 13.63
CA ASP A 28 -54.01 0.74 12.34
C ASP A 28 -53.59 2.19 12.16
N THR A 29 -53.73 3.01 13.21
CA THR A 29 -53.28 4.41 13.20
C THR A 29 -51.78 4.53 12.95
N ILE A 30 -50.96 3.70 13.61
CA ILE A 30 -49.50 3.72 13.43
C ILE A 30 -49.10 3.21 12.05
N THR A 31 -49.76 2.16 11.56
CA THR A 31 -49.54 1.59 10.23
C THR A 31 -49.79 2.63 9.14
N VAL A 32 -50.89 3.40 9.24
CA VAL A 32 -51.22 4.49 8.31
C VAL A 32 -50.21 5.64 8.39
N ALA A 33 -49.81 6.03 9.60
CA ALA A 33 -48.92 7.17 9.80
C ALA A 33 -47.44 6.90 9.44
N THR A 34 -46.98 5.65 9.55
CA THR A 34 -45.57 5.27 9.39
C THR A 34 -45.28 4.43 8.15
N GLY A 35 -46.31 3.88 7.51
CA GLY A 35 -46.19 2.92 6.40
C GLY A 35 -45.69 1.53 6.83
N TRP A 36 -45.59 1.24 8.13
CA TRP A 36 -45.15 -0.06 8.64
C TRP A 36 -46.20 -1.15 8.49
N SER A 37 -45.77 -2.41 8.38
CA SER A 37 -46.69 -3.53 8.56
C SER A 37 -47.19 -3.60 10.01
N ARG A 38 -48.39 -4.16 10.23
CA ARG A 38 -48.96 -4.33 11.59
C ARG A 38 -48.04 -5.11 12.53
N ASP A 39 -47.32 -6.10 12.02
CA ASP A 39 -46.37 -6.89 12.81
C ASP A 39 -45.13 -6.06 13.18
N HIS A 40 -44.61 -5.26 12.25
CA HIS A 40 -43.51 -4.36 12.52
C HIS A 40 -43.90 -3.27 13.53
N ALA A 41 -45.10 -2.68 13.40
CA ALA A 41 -45.63 -1.72 14.37
C ALA A 41 -45.79 -2.33 15.77
N ARG A 42 -46.28 -3.58 15.86
CA ARG A 42 -46.38 -4.31 17.14
C ARG A 42 -45.02 -4.56 17.77
N HIS A 43 -44.04 -4.97 16.97
CA HIS A 43 -42.67 -5.20 17.44
C HIS A 43 -42.03 -3.91 17.96
N GLN A 44 -42.18 -2.81 17.22
CA GLN A 44 -41.65 -1.51 17.63
C GLN A 44 -42.30 -0.99 18.91
N LEU A 45 -43.63 -1.10 19.06
CA LEU A 45 -44.31 -0.69 20.29
C LEU A 45 -43.81 -1.45 21.53
N ARG A 46 -43.61 -2.76 21.42
CA ARG A 46 -43.09 -3.59 22.53
C ARG A 46 -41.63 -3.27 22.84
N GLN A 47 -40.81 -3.09 21.81
CA GLN A 47 -39.40 -2.71 21.97
C GLN A 47 -39.26 -1.35 22.66
N GLN A 48 -40.07 -0.36 22.27
CA GLN A 48 -40.05 0.95 22.89
C GLN A 48 -40.60 0.94 24.32
N LEU A 49 -41.58 0.07 24.64
CA LEU A 49 -42.05 -0.10 26.01
C LEU A 49 -40.93 -0.60 26.92
N ALA A 50 -40.21 -1.65 26.51
CA ALA A 50 -39.08 -2.19 27.26
C ALA A 50 -37.99 -1.14 27.49
N LEU A 51 -37.68 -0.33 26.46
CA LEU A 51 -36.71 0.77 26.58
C LEU A 51 -37.17 1.88 27.53
N ILE A 52 -38.48 2.15 27.61
CA ILE A 52 -39.03 3.11 28.57
C ILE A 52 -38.96 2.56 30.00
N GLU A 53 -39.23 1.28 30.20
CA GLU A 53 -39.14 0.61 31.51
C GLU A 53 -37.69 0.52 32.00
N GLU A 54 -36.73 0.34 31.09
CA GLU A 54 -35.28 0.38 31.37
C GLU A 54 -34.72 1.81 31.57
N GLY A 55 -35.55 2.86 31.44
CA GLY A 55 -35.13 4.26 31.62
C GLY A 55 -34.19 4.80 30.52
N VAL A 56 -34.12 4.14 29.36
CA VAL A 56 -33.19 4.49 28.27
C VAL A 56 -33.73 5.64 27.45
N SER A 57 -33.11 6.82 27.47
CA SER A 57 -33.49 8.00 26.64
C SER A 57 -33.66 7.65 25.14
N PRO A 58 -34.55 8.33 24.36
CA PRO A 58 -34.64 8.17 22.91
C PRO A 58 -33.30 8.32 22.20
N ASP A 59 -32.48 9.26 22.67
CA ASP A 59 -31.14 9.54 22.13
C ASP A 59 -30.09 8.48 22.52
N ALA A 60 -30.38 7.72 23.59
CA ALA A 60 -29.52 6.64 24.08
C ALA A 60 -29.78 5.30 23.37
N VAL A 61 -30.78 5.23 22.47
CA VAL A 61 -30.89 4.15 21.47
C VAL A 61 -29.86 4.40 20.36
N ALA A 62 -28.63 4.73 20.74
CA ALA A 62 -27.46 4.58 19.89
C ALA A 62 -27.42 3.10 19.51
N ASP A 63 -27.59 2.84 18.22
CA ASP A 63 -27.70 1.52 17.61
C ASP A 63 -26.70 0.52 18.22
N ARG A 64 -27.19 -0.36 19.10
CA ARG A 64 -26.36 -1.41 19.72
C ARG A 64 -25.74 -2.35 18.67
N ARG A 65 -26.18 -2.34 17.40
CA ARG A 65 -25.47 -3.03 16.29
C ARG A 65 -24.17 -2.34 15.92
N ARG A 66 -24.07 -1.02 16.09
CA ARG A 66 -22.86 -0.21 15.85
C ARG A 66 -21.89 -0.19 17.02
N SER A 67 -22.35 -0.46 18.25
CA SER A 67 -21.51 -0.43 19.46
C SER A 67 -20.94 -1.79 19.88
N LYS A 68 -20.76 -2.75 18.96
CA LYS A 68 -20.08 -4.01 19.33
C LYS A 68 -18.70 -3.66 19.90
N PRO A 69 -18.31 -4.24 21.05
CA PRO A 69 -16.99 -4.01 21.61
C PRO A 69 -15.96 -4.40 20.54
N LYS A 70 -15.09 -3.46 20.20
CA LYS A 70 -14.01 -3.72 19.24
C LYS A 70 -13.07 -4.73 19.88
N LYS A 71 -12.69 -5.78 19.14
CA LYS A 71 -11.79 -6.86 19.60
C LYS A 71 -10.46 -6.32 20.13
N PHE A 72 -9.98 -5.24 19.52
CA PHE A 72 -8.70 -4.61 19.83
C PHE A 72 -8.93 -3.30 20.57
N SER A 73 -8.03 -3.01 21.51
CA SER A 73 -8.07 -1.86 22.41
C SER A 73 -8.08 -0.52 21.64
N LEU A 74 -8.43 0.57 22.33
CA LEU A 74 -8.31 1.90 21.74
C LEU A 74 -6.84 2.27 21.49
N ALA A 75 -5.94 1.90 22.42
CA ALA A 75 -4.51 2.12 22.29
C ALA A 75 -3.95 1.43 21.04
N ALA A 76 -4.23 0.13 20.85
CA ALA A 76 -3.77 -0.59 19.65
C ALA A 76 -4.31 -0.01 18.35
N ARG A 77 -5.54 0.51 18.32
CA ARG A 77 -6.08 1.17 17.12
C ARG A 77 -5.38 2.49 16.81
N ARG A 78 -5.04 3.29 17.82
CA ARG A 78 -4.27 4.53 17.64
C ARG A 78 -2.83 4.22 17.21
N THR A 79 -2.21 3.23 17.83
CA THR A 79 -0.88 2.78 17.42
C THR A 79 -0.89 2.20 16.01
N LEU A 80 -1.92 1.45 15.63
CA LEU A 80 -2.10 0.93 14.27
C LEU A 80 -2.13 2.07 13.24
N GLN A 81 -2.88 3.14 13.53
CA GLN A 81 -2.92 4.31 12.66
C GLN A 81 -1.54 4.95 12.52
N PHE A 82 -0.84 5.15 13.64
CA PHE A 82 0.53 5.70 13.61
C PHE A 82 1.49 4.81 12.78
N VAL A 83 1.51 3.49 13.01
CA VAL A 83 2.33 2.55 12.24
C VAL A 83 1.97 2.59 10.76
N TRP A 84 0.68 2.69 10.43
CA TRP A 84 0.22 2.82 9.04
C TRP A 84 0.74 4.11 8.39
N GLU A 85 0.66 5.25 9.06
CA GLU A 85 1.20 6.52 8.57
C GLU A 85 2.72 6.47 8.38
N GLN A 86 3.45 5.90 9.34
CA GLN A 86 4.92 5.79 9.26
C GLN A 86 5.38 4.77 8.21
N SER A 87 4.58 3.75 7.90
CA SER A 87 4.89 2.78 6.84
C SER A 87 4.56 3.27 5.42
N GLY A 88 4.17 4.54 5.28
CA GLY A 88 3.77 5.12 4.00
C GLY A 88 2.35 4.75 3.61
N GLN A 89 1.50 4.28 4.51
CA GLN A 89 0.07 4.04 4.27
C GLN A 89 -0.36 2.83 3.41
N PRO A 90 0.28 1.64 3.49
CA PRO A 90 -0.10 0.47 2.70
C PRO A 90 -1.53 -0.03 2.92
N CYS A 91 -2.03 -0.78 1.94
CA CYS A 91 -3.27 -1.53 2.14
C CYS A 91 -3.08 -2.62 3.21
N GLY A 92 -4.16 -3.03 3.88
CA GLY A 92 -4.09 -3.89 5.05
C GLY A 92 -3.33 -5.19 4.82
N LYS A 93 -3.38 -5.74 3.60
CA LYS A 93 -2.63 -6.96 3.23
C LYS A 93 -1.11 -6.77 3.24
N TYR A 94 -0.60 -5.59 2.89
CA TYR A 94 0.83 -5.30 2.95
C TYR A 94 1.23 -4.84 4.35
N LEU A 95 0.40 -4.04 5.02
CA LEU A 95 0.67 -3.62 6.39
C LEU A 95 0.72 -4.80 7.36
N GLU A 96 -0.19 -5.78 7.23
CA GLU A 96 -0.16 -7.00 8.06
C GLU A 96 1.18 -7.74 7.92
N ALA A 97 1.72 -7.85 6.71
CA ALA A 97 2.99 -8.52 6.46
C ALA A 97 4.21 -7.73 6.99
N ALA A 98 4.18 -6.39 6.89
CA ALA A 98 5.24 -5.52 7.39
C ALA A 98 5.13 -5.19 8.89
N MET A 99 4.03 -5.53 9.54
CA MET A 99 3.68 -5.04 10.89
C MET A 99 4.82 -5.25 11.90
N ARG A 100 5.46 -6.43 11.86
CA ARG A 100 6.55 -6.76 12.78
C ARG A 100 7.78 -5.89 12.55
N ASP A 101 8.17 -5.72 11.30
CA ASP A 101 9.35 -4.93 10.93
C ASP A 101 9.14 -3.45 11.25
N CYS A 102 7.96 -2.90 10.91
CA CYS A 102 7.62 -1.51 11.22
C CYS A 102 7.58 -1.26 12.74
N VAL A 103 6.91 -2.11 13.51
CA VAL A 103 6.83 -1.95 14.97
C VAL A 103 8.22 -2.08 15.60
N THR A 104 9.04 -3.03 15.14
CA THR A 104 10.41 -3.23 15.67
C THR A 104 11.30 -2.03 15.38
N SER A 105 11.26 -1.47 14.17
CA SER A 105 12.01 -0.24 13.83
C SER A 105 11.54 0.95 14.69
N LEU A 106 10.23 1.14 14.85
CA LEU A 106 9.68 2.23 15.67
C LEU A 106 10.01 2.07 17.16
N GLU A 107 10.08 0.84 17.68
CA GLU A 107 10.54 0.56 19.05
C GLU A 107 12.04 0.87 19.20
N ALA A 108 12.87 0.38 18.26
CA ALA A 108 14.33 0.53 18.29
C ALA A 108 14.77 2.00 18.25
N HIS A 109 14.08 2.83 17.47
CA HIS A 109 14.35 4.27 17.34
C HIS A 109 13.55 5.11 18.34
N GLY A 110 12.78 4.48 19.22
CA GLY A 110 12.11 5.14 20.34
C GLY A 110 10.87 5.95 19.98
N HIS A 111 10.25 5.71 18.82
CA HIS A 111 8.95 6.25 18.44
C HIS A 111 7.79 5.55 19.16
N LEU A 112 7.99 4.26 19.50
CA LEU A 112 7.09 3.48 20.36
C LEU A 112 7.80 3.13 21.67
N ARG A 113 7.32 3.68 22.78
CA ARG A 113 7.90 3.46 24.12
C ARG A 113 6.85 2.93 25.09
N PRO A 114 7.13 1.85 25.84
CA PRO A 114 6.21 1.35 26.85
C PRO A 114 5.81 2.44 27.85
N GLY A 115 4.51 2.56 28.11
CA GLY A 115 3.94 3.57 29.02
C GLY A 115 3.65 4.93 28.38
N VAL A 116 4.11 5.19 27.15
CA VAL A 116 3.85 6.44 26.42
C VAL A 116 2.67 6.24 25.48
N ASN A 117 1.73 7.19 25.46
CA ASN A 117 0.53 7.17 24.59
C ASN A 117 -0.31 5.88 24.69
N GLY A 118 -0.20 5.15 25.81
CA GLY A 118 -0.88 3.88 26.03
C GLY A 118 -0.25 2.67 25.32
N TYR A 119 0.97 2.81 24.76
CA TYR A 119 1.71 1.69 24.20
C TYR A 119 2.24 0.76 25.30
N SER A 120 2.10 -0.55 25.11
CA SER A 120 2.55 -1.58 26.05
C SER A 120 2.84 -2.89 25.30
N GLY A 121 3.39 -3.89 26.00
CA GLY A 121 3.60 -5.23 25.42
C GLY A 121 2.30 -5.89 24.97
N GLU A 122 1.19 -5.64 25.66
CA GLU A 122 -0.14 -6.12 25.24
C GLU A 122 -0.60 -5.44 23.95
N VAL A 123 -0.38 -4.13 23.81
CA VAL A 123 -0.70 -3.40 22.57
C VAL A 123 0.13 -3.91 21.40
N ARG A 124 1.42 -4.19 21.63
CA ARG A 124 2.31 -4.80 20.62
C ARG A 124 1.78 -6.14 20.13
N GLU A 125 1.38 -7.01 21.05
CA GLU A 125 0.81 -8.32 20.68
C GLU A 125 -0.54 -8.17 19.99
N GLU A 126 -1.38 -7.22 20.42
CA GLU A 126 -2.63 -6.89 19.72
C GLU A 126 -2.36 -6.52 18.26
N LEU A 127 -1.38 -5.66 17.97
CA LEU A 127 -1.01 -5.26 16.61
C LEU A 127 -0.62 -6.45 15.74
N PHE A 128 0.17 -7.39 16.27
CA PHE A 128 0.60 -8.60 15.55
C PHE A 128 -0.54 -9.58 15.26
N GLN A 129 -1.68 -9.44 15.92
CA GLN A 129 -2.87 -10.26 15.72
C GLN A 129 -3.92 -9.61 14.81
N ILE A 130 -3.76 -8.34 14.42
CA ILE A 130 -4.73 -7.64 13.56
C ILE A 130 -4.60 -8.14 12.13
N SER A 131 -5.66 -8.78 11.61
CA SER A 131 -5.69 -9.24 10.23
C SER A 131 -5.81 -8.11 9.21
N ALA A 132 -5.36 -8.31 7.97
CA ALA A 132 -5.49 -7.34 6.87
C ALA A 132 -6.89 -6.74 6.72
N ALA A 133 -7.94 -7.58 6.76
CA ALA A 133 -9.31 -7.12 6.64
C ALA A 133 -9.75 -6.24 7.83
N THR A 134 -9.20 -6.50 9.02
CA THR A 134 -9.47 -5.67 10.20
C THR A 134 -8.72 -4.34 10.13
N ILE A 135 -7.47 -4.36 9.65
CA ILE A 135 -6.67 -3.16 9.38
C ILE A 135 -7.45 -2.24 8.43
N ASP A 136 -7.85 -2.74 7.26
CA ASP A 136 -8.58 -1.94 6.26
C ASP A 136 -9.90 -1.38 6.80
N ARG A 137 -10.60 -2.15 7.65
CA ARG A 137 -11.84 -1.69 8.30
C ARG A 137 -11.58 -0.61 9.36
N TYR A 138 -10.48 -0.71 10.12
CA TYR A 138 -10.17 0.26 11.17
C TYR A 138 -9.64 1.58 10.62
N LEU A 139 -8.90 1.52 9.52
CA LEU A 139 -8.30 2.68 8.86
C LEU A 139 -9.19 3.24 7.74
N SER A 140 -10.44 2.80 7.62
CA SER A 140 -11.27 3.18 6.46
C SER A 140 -11.57 4.67 6.40
N SER A 141 -11.72 5.32 7.56
CA SER A 141 -11.92 6.77 7.68
C SER A 141 -10.65 7.53 7.31
N GLU A 142 -9.55 7.11 7.92
CA GLU A 142 -8.21 7.70 7.77
C GLU A 142 -7.72 7.58 6.32
N LYS A 143 -8.01 6.45 5.66
CA LYS A 143 -7.76 6.22 4.22
C LYS A 143 -8.62 7.10 3.31
N ALA A 144 -9.82 7.46 3.74
CA ALA A 144 -10.71 8.33 2.96
C ALA A 144 -10.29 9.80 3.07
N ASP A 145 -9.76 10.21 4.23
CA ASP A 145 -9.29 11.56 4.50
C ASP A 145 -7.84 11.78 4.05
N SER A 146 -7.07 10.70 3.84
CA SER A 146 -5.69 10.79 3.40
C SER A 146 -5.60 11.36 1.98
N THR A 147 -4.84 12.43 1.87
CA THR A 147 -4.39 13.05 0.61
C THR A 147 -3.00 12.54 0.21
N GLU A 148 -2.40 11.60 0.96
CA GLU A 148 -1.15 10.98 0.52
C GLU A 148 -1.39 10.23 -0.77
N ASP A 149 -0.46 10.41 -1.71
CA ASP A 149 -0.58 9.75 -3.00
C ASP A 149 -0.67 8.25 -2.79
N ILE A 150 -1.73 7.67 -3.36
CA ILE A 150 -1.99 6.24 -3.55
C ILE A 150 -0.74 5.47 -4.03
N LEU A 151 0.19 6.21 -4.61
CA LEU A 151 1.38 5.81 -5.33
C LEU A 151 2.59 5.65 -4.36
N LEU A 152 2.80 6.59 -3.43
CA LEU A 152 3.80 6.46 -2.35
C LEU A 152 3.40 5.42 -1.28
N SER A 153 2.12 5.04 -1.27
CA SER A 153 1.56 4.12 -0.29
C SER A 153 1.55 2.66 -0.66
N GLY A 154 2.13 2.30 -1.81
CA GLY A 154 2.18 0.90 -2.21
C GLY A 154 0.79 0.26 -2.34
N SER A 155 -0.24 1.07 -2.53
CA SER A 155 -1.61 0.59 -2.51
C SER A 155 -1.93 -0.23 -3.77
N GLY A 156 -1.92 -1.56 -3.61
CA GLY A 156 -2.79 -2.55 -4.26
C GLY A 156 -2.69 -2.83 -5.78
N THR A 157 -2.15 -1.91 -6.59
CA THR A 157 -2.06 -2.07 -8.05
C THR A 157 -0.70 -1.77 -8.64
N GLY A 158 0.08 -0.90 -7.98
CA GLY A 158 1.33 -0.37 -8.51
C GLY A 158 2.60 -1.13 -8.15
N LEU A 159 2.64 -1.75 -6.97
CA LEU A 159 3.70 -2.70 -6.57
C LEU A 159 3.47 -4.11 -7.12
N ARG A 160 2.90 -4.17 -8.31
CA ARG A 160 2.92 -5.41 -9.07
C ARG A 160 4.17 -5.29 -9.91
N THR A 161 5.23 -6.01 -9.54
CA THR A 161 6.26 -6.49 -10.48
C THR A 161 5.51 -7.32 -11.52
N SER A 162 4.85 -6.63 -12.43
CA SER A 162 4.12 -7.18 -13.55
C SER A 162 5.02 -7.13 -14.77
N VAL A 163 6.31 -7.41 -14.57
CA VAL A 163 7.08 -8.11 -15.59
C VAL A 163 6.32 -9.41 -15.78
N PRO A 164 5.59 -9.59 -16.90
CA PRO A 164 4.82 -10.81 -17.07
C PRO A 164 5.83 -11.96 -16.99
N LEU A 165 5.61 -13.03 -16.22
CA LEU A 165 6.41 -14.26 -16.41
C LEU A 165 6.32 -14.79 -17.86
N GLN A 166 5.45 -14.21 -18.70
CA GLN A 166 5.47 -14.43 -20.15
C GLN A 166 6.69 -13.80 -20.84
N ALA A 167 7.28 -12.72 -20.29
CA ALA A 167 8.57 -12.17 -20.68
C ALA A 167 9.72 -13.13 -20.39
N THR A 168 9.61 -13.88 -19.29
CA THR A 168 10.58 -14.89 -18.88
C THR A 168 10.17 -16.29 -19.38
N LYS A 169 9.45 -16.42 -20.50
CA LYS A 169 9.14 -17.77 -21.04
C LYS A 169 10.36 -18.46 -21.66
N HIS A 170 11.36 -17.68 -22.08
CA HIS A 170 12.62 -18.16 -22.63
C HIS A 170 13.74 -18.21 -21.58
N LEU A 171 13.59 -17.44 -20.50
CA LEU A 171 14.44 -17.51 -19.32
C LEU A 171 13.84 -18.60 -18.43
N ALA A 172 14.54 -19.73 -18.27
CA ALA A 172 14.22 -20.64 -17.19
C ALA A 172 14.08 -19.82 -15.89
N GLU A 173 13.05 -20.11 -15.10
CA GLU A 173 12.62 -19.43 -13.86
C GLU A 173 13.61 -18.35 -13.34
N PRO A 174 13.26 -17.05 -13.31
CA PRO A 174 14.22 -16.01 -12.98
C PRO A 174 14.77 -16.23 -11.57
N GLU A 175 16.08 -16.50 -11.51
CA GLU A 175 16.86 -16.57 -10.28
C GLU A 175 17.02 -15.16 -9.68
N PRO A 176 17.26 -15.03 -8.37
CA PRO A 176 17.71 -13.76 -7.79
C PRO A 176 18.91 -13.18 -8.54
N GLY A 177 18.96 -11.86 -8.70
CA GLY A 177 20.02 -11.19 -9.47
C GLY A 177 19.62 -10.85 -10.91
N TYR A 178 18.40 -11.19 -11.33
CA TYR A 178 17.89 -10.84 -12.65
C TYR A 178 17.02 -9.58 -12.57
N PHE A 179 17.50 -8.48 -13.16
CA PHE A 179 16.85 -7.17 -13.07
C PHE A 179 16.19 -6.76 -14.37
N VAL A 180 15.13 -5.98 -14.26
CA VAL A 180 14.61 -5.19 -15.37
C VAL A 180 15.19 -3.79 -15.25
N ALA A 181 15.85 -3.34 -16.32
CA ALA A 181 16.35 -1.99 -16.49
C ALA A 181 15.35 -1.21 -17.35
N GLU A 182 14.63 -0.31 -16.68
CA GLU A 182 13.68 0.61 -17.32
C GLU A 182 14.18 2.04 -17.21
N TYR A 183 13.89 2.83 -18.22
CA TYR A 183 14.37 4.18 -18.35
C TYR A 183 13.21 5.13 -18.68
N ILE A 184 13.28 6.37 -18.18
CA ILE A 184 12.32 7.43 -18.49
C ILE A 184 13.01 8.80 -18.63
N ASP A 185 12.54 9.56 -19.62
CA ASP A 185 12.82 10.98 -19.82
C ASP A 185 11.77 11.83 -19.08
N HIS A 186 12.21 12.87 -18.37
CA HIS A 186 11.36 13.86 -17.70
C HIS A 186 11.43 15.19 -18.44
N ASP A 187 10.32 15.53 -19.10
CA ASP A 187 10.25 16.58 -20.12
C ASP A 187 9.07 17.51 -19.81
N ASP A 188 9.15 18.77 -20.23
CA ASP A 188 8.07 19.75 -20.04
C ASP A 188 6.85 19.44 -20.95
N ASP A 189 7.10 18.88 -22.14
CA ASP A 189 6.10 18.47 -23.15
C ASP A 189 6.69 17.37 -24.06
N GLU A 190 5.86 16.67 -24.85
CA GLU A 190 6.28 15.53 -25.71
C GLU A 190 7.39 15.87 -26.73
N ASP A 191 7.52 17.14 -27.11
CA ASP A 191 8.51 17.64 -28.09
C ASP A 191 9.72 18.35 -27.44
N ALA A 192 9.75 18.46 -26.11
CA ALA A 192 10.85 19.12 -25.40
C ALA A 192 12.07 18.20 -25.24
N ALA A 193 13.26 18.77 -25.16
CA ALA A 193 14.42 18.00 -24.74
C ALA A 193 14.25 17.60 -23.26
N PRO A 194 14.67 16.38 -22.86
CA PRO A 194 14.59 15.97 -21.47
C PRO A 194 15.37 16.92 -20.59
N ARG A 195 14.81 17.24 -19.43
CA ARG A 195 15.48 17.99 -18.37
C ARG A 195 16.22 17.07 -17.42
N ARG A 196 15.73 15.84 -17.29
CA ARG A 196 16.28 14.82 -16.40
C ARG A 196 15.90 13.45 -16.90
N ARG A 197 16.75 12.46 -16.63
CA ARG A 197 16.52 11.06 -16.95
C ARG A 197 16.43 10.25 -15.67
N THR A 198 15.75 9.11 -15.69
CA THR A 198 15.72 8.21 -14.53
C THR A 198 15.80 6.77 -14.97
N LEU A 199 16.78 6.07 -14.42
CA LEU A 199 16.96 4.62 -14.55
C LEU A 199 16.36 3.95 -13.32
N THR A 200 15.59 2.89 -13.52
CA THR A 200 15.10 2.01 -12.48
C THR A 200 15.51 0.57 -12.78
N LEU A 201 16.22 -0.04 -11.85
CA LEU A 201 16.56 -1.47 -11.82
C LEU A 201 15.63 -2.17 -10.83
N THR A 202 14.86 -3.16 -11.29
CA THR A 202 13.99 -3.97 -10.41
C THR A 202 14.27 -5.46 -10.54
N ASP A 203 14.65 -6.12 -9.45
CA ASP A 203 14.86 -7.57 -9.42
C ASP A 203 13.52 -8.31 -9.59
N ILE A 204 13.47 -9.25 -10.52
CA ILE A 204 12.24 -9.97 -10.86
C ILE A 204 11.79 -10.93 -9.74
N ARG A 205 12.73 -11.50 -8.98
CA ARG A 205 12.49 -12.55 -7.98
C ARG A 205 12.46 -12.04 -6.55
N ILE A 206 13.37 -11.14 -6.21
CA ILE A 206 13.49 -10.49 -4.90
C ILE A 206 12.59 -9.26 -4.82
N GLY A 207 12.40 -8.55 -5.94
CA GLY A 207 11.69 -7.27 -5.95
C GLY A 207 12.52 -6.11 -5.39
N TRP A 208 13.84 -6.27 -5.30
CA TRP A 208 14.76 -5.19 -4.94
C TRP A 208 14.71 -4.09 -6.00
N VAL A 209 14.70 -2.83 -5.57
CA VAL A 209 14.65 -1.67 -6.46
C VAL A 209 15.86 -0.78 -6.22
N ARG A 210 16.53 -0.38 -7.31
CA ARG A 210 17.48 0.73 -7.33
C ARG A 210 17.01 1.74 -8.38
N THR A 211 16.86 3.00 -7.99
CA THR A 211 16.47 4.09 -8.88
C THR A 211 17.49 5.20 -8.79
N VAL A 212 17.88 5.75 -9.94
CA VAL A 212 18.82 6.87 -10.05
C VAL A 212 18.31 7.82 -11.14
N SER A 213 18.20 9.09 -10.80
CA SER A 213 18.05 10.19 -11.75
C SER A 213 19.42 10.72 -12.18
N PHE A 214 19.51 11.22 -13.40
CA PHE A 214 20.74 11.76 -13.97
C PHE A 214 20.46 12.79 -15.05
N GLU A 215 21.49 13.56 -15.39
CA GLU A 215 21.40 14.61 -16.40
C GLU A 215 21.17 14.03 -17.80
N PRO A 216 20.44 14.74 -18.68
CA PRO A 216 20.17 14.33 -20.06
C PRO A 216 21.41 13.98 -20.90
N ASP A 217 22.54 14.63 -20.64
CA ASP A 217 23.79 14.47 -21.38
C ASP A 217 24.75 13.43 -20.79
N ALA A 218 24.45 12.88 -19.61
CA ALA A 218 25.25 11.82 -19.01
C ALA A 218 25.16 10.52 -19.80
N ASP A 219 26.24 9.73 -19.80
CA ASP A 219 26.31 8.43 -20.45
C ASP A 219 25.41 7.41 -19.73
N PRO A 220 24.31 6.94 -20.36
CA PRO A 220 23.40 5.98 -19.72
C PRO A 220 24.07 4.65 -19.37
N LEU A 221 25.13 4.25 -20.08
CA LEU A 221 25.87 3.03 -19.74
C LEU A 221 26.64 3.20 -18.43
N ALA A 222 27.31 4.34 -18.24
CA ALA A 222 28.04 4.64 -17.02
C ALA A 222 27.09 4.66 -15.80
N VAL A 223 25.92 5.31 -15.95
CA VAL A 223 24.90 5.34 -14.90
C VAL A 223 24.35 3.94 -14.60
N LEU A 224 24.11 3.12 -15.62
CA LEU A 224 23.67 1.74 -15.43
C LEU A 224 24.72 0.90 -14.71
N ALA A 225 25.99 1.04 -15.08
CA ALA A 225 27.08 0.32 -14.45
C ALA A 225 27.21 0.67 -12.96
N GLU A 226 27.18 1.95 -12.62
CA GLU A 226 27.21 2.43 -11.24
C GLU A 226 25.99 1.96 -10.43
N ALA A 227 24.79 2.04 -11.04
CA ALA A 227 23.58 1.54 -10.41
C ALA A 227 23.65 0.03 -10.14
N VAL A 228 24.23 -0.76 -11.05
CA VAL A 228 24.46 -2.19 -10.86
C VAL A 228 25.45 -2.46 -9.73
N GLU A 229 26.54 -1.71 -9.65
CA GLU A 229 27.56 -1.84 -8.59
C GLU A 229 27.00 -1.49 -7.20
N SER A 230 25.99 -0.62 -7.12
CA SER A 230 25.33 -0.27 -5.85
C SER A 230 24.37 -1.34 -5.30
N ILE A 231 24.06 -2.40 -6.06
CA ILE A 231 23.17 -3.47 -5.62
C ILE A 231 23.94 -4.40 -4.65
N PRO A 232 23.37 -4.76 -3.47
CA PRO A 232 24.12 -5.47 -2.43
C PRO A 232 24.37 -6.96 -2.71
N TYR A 233 24.05 -7.43 -3.92
CA TYR A 233 24.22 -8.81 -4.34
C TYR A 233 24.45 -8.90 -5.84
N ILE A 234 24.90 -10.07 -6.29
CA ILE A 234 25.31 -10.27 -7.68
C ILE A 234 24.15 -10.06 -8.66
N VAL A 235 24.40 -9.25 -9.69
CA VAL A 235 23.52 -9.11 -10.86
C VAL A 235 23.95 -10.15 -11.89
N THR A 236 23.04 -11.07 -12.20
CA THR A 236 23.28 -12.19 -13.14
C THR A 236 22.67 -11.92 -14.51
N GLY A 237 21.69 -11.01 -14.60
CA GLY A 237 21.16 -10.60 -15.88
C GLY A 237 20.28 -9.36 -15.87
N LEU A 238 20.11 -8.78 -17.06
CA LEU A 238 19.38 -7.56 -17.33
C LEU A 238 18.36 -7.78 -18.46
N LEU A 239 17.10 -7.48 -18.17
CA LEU A 239 16.07 -7.21 -19.17
C LEU A 239 16.10 -5.71 -19.49
N VAL A 240 16.58 -5.36 -20.67
CA VAL A 240 16.86 -3.96 -21.05
C VAL A 240 15.72 -3.39 -21.90
N SER A 241 15.22 -2.22 -21.52
CA SER A 241 14.19 -1.51 -22.29
C SER A 241 14.77 -0.93 -23.60
N PRO A 242 13.97 -0.81 -24.68
CA PRO A 242 14.46 -0.34 -25.98
C PRO A 242 15.06 1.08 -25.99
N GLU A 243 14.73 1.88 -24.99
CA GLU A 243 15.19 3.26 -24.84
C GLU A 243 16.66 3.35 -24.37
N LEU A 244 17.23 2.25 -23.85
CA LEU A 244 18.61 2.17 -23.40
C LEU A 244 19.57 1.74 -24.52
N PRO A 245 20.86 2.15 -24.50
CA PRO A 245 21.84 1.83 -25.55
C PRO A 245 22.24 0.35 -25.51
N GLN A 246 21.43 -0.50 -26.16
CA GLN A 246 21.53 -1.96 -26.05
C GLN A 246 22.90 -2.51 -26.46
N GLU A 247 23.47 -2.09 -27.59
CA GLU A 247 24.77 -2.60 -28.06
C GLU A 247 25.89 -2.31 -27.05
N SER A 248 25.92 -1.11 -26.47
CA SER A 248 26.89 -0.71 -25.46
C SER A 248 26.72 -1.52 -24.17
N ILE A 249 25.47 -1.76 -23.76
CA ILE A 249 25.16 -2.58 -22.56
C ILE A 249 25.56 -4.04 -22.79
N GLU A 250 25.30 -4.61 -23.97
CA GLU A 250 25.71 -5.98 -24.30
C GLU A 250 27.23 -6.16 -24.25
N ALA A 251 27.99 -5.19 -24.77
CA ALA A 251 29.45 -5.20 -24.71
C ALA A 251 29.97 -5.12 -23.26
N TRP A 252 29.45 -4.18 -22.46
CA TRP A 252 29.80 -4.02 -21.05
C TRP A 252 29.45 -5.26 -20.21
N ALA A 253 28.30 -5.87 -20.49
CA ALA A 253 27.78 -7.02 -19.76
C ALA A 253 28.57 -8.30 -20.08
N ALA A 254 29.03 -8.46 -21.33
CA ALA A 254 29.84 -9.59 -21.75
C ALA A 254 31.16 -9.69 -20.95
N GLU A 255 31.79 -8.55 -20.63
CA GLU A 255 33.00 -8.49 -19.80
C GLU A 255 32.75 -8.87 -18.34
N ARG A 256 31.50 -8.75 -17.87
CA ARG A 256 31.08 -8.95 -16.47
C ARG A 256 30.26 -10.23 -16.25
N PHE A 257 30.11 -11.06 -17.28
CA PHE A 257 29.28 -12.27 -17.26
C PHE A 257 27.81 -12.01 -16.86
N VAL A 258 27.29 -10.83 -17.21
CA VAL A 258 25.89 -10.47 -17.01
C VAL A 258 25.12 -10.82 -18.29
N ALA A 259 24.06 -11.62 -18.18
CA ALA A 259 23.21 -11.94 -19.32
C ALA A 259 22.36 -10.71 -19.71
N VAL A 260 22.28 -10.36 -20.98
CA VAL A 260 21.45 -9.23 -21.46
C VAL A 260 20.41 -9.74 -22.43
N HIS A 261 19.15 -9.36 -22.22
CA HIS A 261 18.05 -9.66 -23.13
C HIS A 261 17.19 -8.43 -23.36
N PRO A 262 16.84 -8.11 -24.61
CA PRO A 262 15.96 -6.99 -24.90
C PRO A 262 14.52 -7.32 -24.53
N ILE A 263 13.82 -6.38 -23.89
CA ILE A 263 12.39 -6.51 -23.57
C ILE A 263 11.54 -6.63 -24.86
N SER A 264 12.01 -6.11 -26.00
CA SER A 264 11.32 -6.15 -27.31
C SER A 264 11.16 -7.56 -27.91
N SER A 265 11.92 -8.54 -27.44
CA SER A 265 11.85 -9.95 -27.87
C SER A 265 10.62 -10.72 -27.35
N ILE A 266 9.72 -10.05 -26.63
CA ILE A 266 8.55 -10.65 -25.94
C ILE A 266 7.21 -10.22 -26.59
N ASN A 267 7.27 -9.55 -27.75
CA ASN A 267 6.13 -8.99 -28.46
C ASN A 267 5.29 -10.03 -29.23
N HIS A 268 4.38 -10.72 -28.53
CA HIS A 268 3.13 -11.20 -29.13
C HIS A 268 1.93 -10.71 -28.32
N GLY A 269 1.49 -9.48 -28.63
CA GLY A 269 0.18 -8.98 -28.24
C GLY A 269 0.18 -7.50 -27.92
N ILE A 270 -0.14 -6.70 -28.93
CA ILE A 270 -0.57 -5.29 -28.87
C ILE A 270 -1.53 -5.10 -27.69
N ARG A 271 -1.02 -4.64 -26.54
CA ARG A 271 -1.78 -4.14 -25.36
C ARG A 271 -0.86 -3.64 -24.22
N MET A 272 0.34 -3.14 -24.53
CA MET A 272 1.27 -2.60 -23.52
C MET A 272 1.58 -1.11 -23.63
N ALA A 273 1.13 -0.37 -24.64
CA ALA A 273 1.10 1.10 -24.55
C ALA A 273 0.23 1.56 -23.36
N GLU A 274 -0.86 0.83 -23.07
CA GLU A 274 -1.69 1.04 -21.86
C GLU A 274 -1.14 0.39 -20.58
N ARG A 275 -0.08 -0.44 -20.63
CA ARG A 275 0.46 -1.17 -19.47
C ARG A 275 1.89 -0.80 -19.06
N LYS A 276 2.69 -0.14 -19.92
CA LYS A 276 3.85 0.65 -19.49
C LYS A 276 3.45 1.60 -18.34
N ARG A 277 2.19 2.05 -18.39
CA ARG A 277 1.46 2.88 -17.42
C ARG A 277 1.11 2.24 -16.06
N ARG A 278 1.71 1.13 -15.58
CA ARG A 278 1.18 0.50 -14.34
C ARG A 278 2.13 -0.11 -13.31
N THR A 279 3.36 -0.48 -13.66
CA THR A 279 4.40 -0.83 -12.64
C THR A 279 5.24 0.40 -12.33
N VAL A 280 5.63 1.09 -13.41
CA VAL A 280 6.40 2.34 -13.50
C VAL A 280 5.60 3.57 -13.01
N ASP A 281 4.26 3.53 -13.06
CA ASP A 281 3.36 4.64 -12.72
C ASP A 281 3.26 4.97 -11.21
N THR A 282 3.91 4.20 -10.33
CA THR A 282 3.54 4.18 -8.89
C THR A 282 4.57 4.85 -7.99
N LEU A 283 5.83 4.97 -8.42
CA LEU A 283 6.81 5.85 -7.76
C LEU A 283 7.05 7.13 -8.55
N GLN A 284 6.75 7.07 -9.85
CA GLN A 284 7.13 8.12 -10.79
C GLN A 284 6.11 9.25 -10.91
N SER A 285 4.89 9.17 -10.38
CA SER A 285 3.97 10.32 -10.50
C SER A 285 4.46 11.55 -9.72
N VAL A 286 5.07 11.36 -8.54
CA VAL A 286 5.54 12.46 -7.69
C VAL A 286 6.72 13.17 -8.35
N ILE A 287 7.64 12.40 -8.94
CA ILE A 287 8.85 12.93 -9.57
C ILE A 287 8.60 13.32 -11.05
N ARG A 288 7.61 12.74 -11.73
CA ARG A 288 7.10 13.23 -13.03
C ARG A 288 6.43 14.59 -12.92
N CYS A 289 5.81 14.91 -11.78
CA CYS A 289 5.00 16.13 -11.68
C CYS A 289 5.82 17.42 -11.70
N ASN A 290 7.14 17.34 -11.56
CA ASN A 290 7.98 18.53 -11.71
C ASN A 290 9.30 18.19 -12.43
N PRO A 291 9.39 18.44 -13.76
CA PRO A 291 10.62 18.28 -14.53
C PRO A 291 11.73 19.28 -14.13
N HIS A 292 11.41 20.30 -13.33
CA HIS A 292 12.38 21.29 -12.81
C HIS A 292 13.09 20.84 -11.53
N VAL A 293 12.75 19.66 -11.00
CA VAL A 293 13.46 19.08 -9.86
C VAL A 293 14.83 18.60 -10.31
N ASP A 294 15.88 19.18 -9.75
CA ASP A 294 17.25 18.81 -10.06
C ASP A 294 17.55 17.33 -9.74
N VAL A 295 18.63 16.83 -10.34
CA VAL A 295 19.06 15.44 -10.22
C VAL A 295 19.43 15.06 -8.79
N GLU A 296 20.05 15.97 -8.04
CA GLU A 296 20.53 15.73 -6.68
C GLU A 296 19.35 15.50 -5.72
N LEU A 297 18.38 16.41 -5.73
CA LEU A 297 17.16 16.32 -4.92
C LEU A 297 16.31 15.11 -5.31
N ALA A 298 16.26 14.77 -6.60
CA ALA A 298 15.59 13.56 -7.06
C ALA A 298 16.24 12.30 -6.48
N ASN A 299 17.58 12.22 -6.50
CA ASN A 299 18.34 11.10 -5.95
C ASN A 299 18.21 11.00 -4.42
N ASP A 300 18.15 12.13 -3.71
CA ASP A 300 17.86 12.14 -2.27
C ASP A 300 16.54 11.47 -1.91
N ILE A 301 15.51 11.69 -2.74
CA ILE A 301 14.22 11.00 -2.59
C ILE A 301 14.36 9.53 -2.95
N TRP A 302 15.08 9.21 -4.03
CA TRP A 302 15.25 7.82 -4.47
C TRP A 302 15.98 6.96 -3.46
N ASP A 303 16.95 7.51 -2.74
CA ASP A 303 17.66 6.78 -1.70
C ASP A 303 16.73 6.49 -0.51
N ALA A 304 16.02 7.51 -0.02
CA ALA A 304 15.06 7.33 1.08
C ALA A 304 13.89 6.40 0.71
N LEU A 305 13.40 6.50 -0.54
CA LEU A 305 12.40 5.58 -1.05
C LEU A 305 12.99 4.18 -1.21
N GLY A 306 14.18 4.04 -1.78
CA GLY A 306 14.86 2.77 -1.95
C GLY A 306 14.93 1.98 -0.64
N ASP A 307 15.36 2.64 0.44
CA ASP A 307 15.37 2.05 1.78
C ASP A 307 13.97 1.63 2.23
N ARG A 308 12.97 2.52 2.10
CA ARG A 308 11.59 2.18 2.49
C ARG A 308 11.02 1.01 1.69
N LEU A 309 11.24 1.00 0.37
CA LEU A 309 10.73 -0.02 -0.55
C LEU A 309 11.39 -1.38 -0.27
N ASN A 310 12.72 -1.40 -0.12
CA ASN A 310 13.48 -2.63 0.01
C ASN A 310 13.39 -3.24 1.42
N PHE A 311 13.31 -2.42 2.46
CA PHE A 311 13.38 -2.90 3.84
C PHE A 311 12.03 -2.99 4.55
N PHE A 312 11.08 -2.10 4.24
CA PHE A 312 9.83 -2.01 4.99
C PHE A 312 8.57 -2.32 4.19
N MET A 313 8.66 -2.42 2.86
CA MET A 313 7.48 -2.56 2.02
C MET A 313 7.39 -3.93 1.35
N PRO A 314 6.39 -4.77 1.72
CA PRO A 314 6.29 -6.10 1.16
C PRO A 314 5.84 -6.08 -0.30
N VAL A 315 6.40 -6.97 -1.09
CA VAL A 315 6.04 -7.16 -2.51
C VAL A 315 5.44 -8.54 -2.72
N LYS A 316 4.76 -8.72 -3.86
CA LYS A 316 4.20 -10.00 -4.27
C LYS A 316 4.61 -10.34 -5.67
N ASN A 317 5.08 -11.57 -5.84
CA ASN A 317 5.41 -12.11 -7.14
C ASN A 317 4.33 -13.08 -7.62
N PRO A 318 4.02 -13.04 -8.92
CA PRO A 318 3.02 -13.92 -9.47
C PRO A 318 3.56 -15.35 -9.61
N ILE A 319 2.94 -16.29 -8.92
CA ILE A 319 3.33 -17.71 -8.91
C ILE A 319 2.52 -18.60 -9.86
N GLY A 320 1.47 -18.07 -10.47
CA GLY A 320 0.68 -18.87 -11.40
C GLY A 320 -0.62 -18.24 -11.87
N TRP A 321 -1.50 -19.10 -12.39
CA TRP A 321 -2.83 -18.73 -12.84
C TRP A 321 -3.84 -19.74 -12.28
N ARG A 322 -4.98 -19.24 -11.84
CA ARG A 322 -6.16 -20.06 -11.52
C ARG A 322 -7.34 -19.64 -12.39
N ARG A 323 -8.27 -20.56 -12.65
CA ARG A 323 -9.56 -20.24 -13.28
C ARG A 323 -10.58 -19.93 -12.18
N THR A 324 -11.37 -18.88 -12.35
CA THR A 324 -12.54 -18.62 -11.51
C THR A 324 -13.67 -19.59 -11.85
N PRO A 325 -14.71 -19.72 -11.00
CA PRO A 325 -15.91 -20.48 -11.35
C PRO A 325 -16.57 -20.00 -12.66
N SER A 326 -16.42 -18.70 -12.99
CA SER A 326 -16.86 -18.10 -14.25
C SER A 326 -15.93 -18.35 -15.45
N GLY A 327 -14.89 -19.17 -15.32
CA GLY A 327 -13.94 -19.50 -16.39
C GLY A 327 -12.84 -18.45 -16.65
N VAL A 328 -12.88 -17.30 -15.97
CA VAL A 328 -11.89 -16.22 -16.14
C VAL A 328 -10.55 -16.61 -15.51
N ARG A 329 -9.46 -16.47 -16.27
CA ARG A 329 -8.10 -16.64 -15.73
C ARG A 329 -7.77 -15.47 -14.80
N ARG A 330 -7.43 -15.78 -13.55
CA ARG A 330 -6.89 -14.82 -12.58
C ARG A 330 -5.47 -15.21 -12.19
N ARG A 331 -4.59 -14.21 -12.11
CA ARG A 331 -3.22 -14.39 -11.62
C ARG A 331 -3.26 -14.80 -10.14
N VAL A 332 -2.41 -15.73 -9.77
CA VAL A 332 -2.15 -16.12 -8.38
C VAL A 332 -0.81 -15.53 -7.99
N TYR A 333 -0.73 -14.99 -6.78
CA TYR A 333 0.46 -14.36 -6.22
C TYR A 333 0.84 -15.11 -4.95
N ASP A 334 2.12 -15.03 -4.60
CA ASP A 334 2.62 -15.45 -3.30
C ASP A 334 2.13 -14.54 -2.16
N ASP A 335 2.56 -14.87 -0.96
CA ASP A 335 2.34 -14.04 0.21
C ASP A 335 3.25 -12.80 0.18
N PRO A 336 2.77 -11.66 0.69
CA PRO A 336 3.56 -10.44 0.71
C PRO A 336 4.77 -10.60 1.64
N VAL A 337 5.97 -10.34 1.12
CA VAL A 337 7.24 -10.39 1.85
C VAL A 337 8.13 -9.23 1.36
N THR A 338 8.84 -8.55 2.26
CA THR A 338 9.76 -7.45 1.92
C THR A 338 10.93 -7.94 1.06
N PRO A 339 11.48 -7.11 0.15
CA PRO A 339 12.64 -7.46 -0.65
C PRO A 339 13.84 -7.90 0.21
N ILE A 340 14.14 -7.21 1.31
CA ILE A 340 15.20 -7.62 2.24
C ILE A 340 14.98 -9.04 2.78
N ARG A 341 13.74 -9.37 3.18
CA ARG A 341 13.45 -10.70 3.70
C ARG A 341 13.55 -11.76 2.61
N ARG A 342 13.07 -11.47 1.40
CA ARG A 342 13.25 -12.34 0.23
C ARG A 342 14.72 -12.56 -0.10
N LEU A 343 15.55 -11.53 0.02
CA LEU A 343 17.00 -11.59 -0.22
C LEU A 343 17.68 -12.49 0.81
N LEU A 344 17.40 -12.28 2.10
CA LEU A 344 17.94 -13.13 3.18
C LEU A 344 17.48 -14.58 3.04
N ASP A 345 16.20 -14.81 2.74
CA ASP A 345 15.63 -16.16 2.56
C ASP A 345 16.12 -16.84 1.27
N SER A 346 16.66 -16.10 0.30
CA SER A 346 17.18 -16.67 -0.95
C SER A 346 18.48 -17.43 -0.79
N GLY A 347 19.26 -17.15 0.27
CA GLY A 347 20.54 -17.81 0.54
C GLY A 347 21.68 -17.44 -0.42
N ILE A 348 21.51 -16.42 -1.27
CA ILE A 348 22.55 -15.99 -2.23
C ILE A 348 23.66 -15.15 -1.59
N LEU A 349 23.39 -14.56 -0.43
CA LEU A 349 24.36 -13.74 0.30
C LEU A 349 25.34 -14.62 1.08
N CYS A 350 26.62 -14.24 1.08
CA CYS A 350 27.56 -14.83 2.02
C CYS A 350 27.31 -14.34 3.46
N PRO A 351 27.81 -15.04 4.50
CA PRO A 351 27.54 -14.66 5.90
C PRO A 351 27.92 -13.22 6.27
N ALA A 352 28.95 -12.65 5.64
CA ALA A 352 29.34 -11.27 5.86
C ALA A 352 28.31 -10.28 5.29
N GLN A 353 27.87 -10.50 4.04
CA GLN A 353 26.82 -9.70 3.40
C GLN A 353 25.48 -9.84 4.13
N THR A 354 25.13 -11.05 4.59
CA THR A 354 23.91 -11.26 5.40
C THR A 354 23.94 -10.39 6.64
N ARG A 355 25.06 -10.39 7.38
CA ARG A 355 25.21 -9.57 8.59
C ARG A 355 25.14 -8.08 8.27
N GLU A 356 25.85 -7.63 7.24
CA GLU A 356 25.84 -6.23 6.81
C GLU A 356 24.42 -5.76 6.47
N MET A 357 23.66 -6.58 5.75
CA MET A 357 22.27 -6.29 5.40
C MET A 357 21.34 -6.26 6.62
N GLU A 358 21.53 -7.16 7.59
CA GLU A 358 20.78 -7.16 8.84
C GLU A 358 21.11 -5.95 9.73
N GLU A 359 22.40 -5.58 9.83
CA GLU A 359 22.87 -4.42 10.57
C GLU A 359 22.35 -3.12 9.93
N TYR A 360 22.42 -3.01 8.61
CA TYR A 360 21.86 -1.87 7.89
C TYR A 360 20.34 -1.79 8.07
N ALA A 361 19.61 -2.89 7.90
CA ALA A 361 18.17 -2.93 8.14
C ALA A 361 17.80 -2.49 9.56
N ALA A 362 18.59 -2.89 10.57
CA ALA A 362 18.38 -2.50 11.96
C ALA A 362 18.67 -1.02 12.23
N SER A 363 19.55 -0.40 11.44
CA SER A 363 19.89 1.03 11.54
C SER A 363 18.84 1.97 10.92
N LEU A 364 17.93 1.44 10.10
CA LEU A 364 16.93 2.25 9.41
C LEU A 364 15.75 2.61 10.32
N ASP A 365 15.49 3.91 10.43
CA ASP A 365 14.32 4.47 11.08
C ASP A 365 13.20 4.73 10.05
N ILE A 366 12.15 3.93 10.09
CA ILE A 366 11.00 4.07 9.19
C ILE A 366 10.29 5.43 9.33
N SER A 367 10.31 6.04 10.52
CA SER A 367 9.70 7.34 10.76
C SER A 367 10.56 8.47 10.20
N GLU A 368 11.89 8.37 10.34
CA GLU A 368 12.82 9.31 9.72
C GLU A 368 12.72 9.25 8.19
N LEU A 369 12.71 8.05 7.60
CA LEU A 369 12.53 7.85 6.15
C LEU A 369 11.24 8.50 5.67
N THR A 370 10.11 8.22 6.33
CA THR A 370 8.82 8.81 5.97
C THR A 370 8.81 10.33 6.12
N THR A 371 9.49 10.87 7.13
CA THR A 371 9.63 12.32 7.34
C THR A 371 10.49 12.95 6.25
N ARG A 372 11.63 12.35 5.90
CA ARG A 372 12.51 12.79 4.80
C ARG A 372 11.74 12.82 3.48
N ILE A 373 11.02 11.75 3.15
CA ILE A 373 10.20 11.67 1.93
C ILE A 373 9.13 12.77 1.91
N LYS A 374 8.42 12.98 3.02
CA LYS A 374 7.39 14.03 3.12
C LYS A 374 7.96 15.43 2.97
N ASN A 375 9.07 15.70 3.64
CA ASN A 375 9.74 17.00 3.59
C ASN A 375 10.17 17.31 2.16
N ILE A 376 10.88 16.37 1.51
CA ILE A 376 11.34 16.60 0.14
C ILE A 376 10.14 16.76 -0.80
N LYS A 377 9.10 15.92 -0.67
CA LYS A 377 7.88 16.08 -1.47
C LYS A 377 7.24 17.46 -1.28
N SER A 378 7.16 17.98 -0.06
CA SER A 378 6.59 19.31 0.18
C SER A 378 7.38 20.42 -0.52
N PHE A 379 8.70 20.30 -0.63
CA PHE A 379 9.52 21.21 -1.44
C PHE A 379 9.18 21.10 -2.93
N LEU A 380 8.96 19.88 -3.43
CA LEU A 380 8.55 19.68 -4.83
C LEU A 380 7.19 20.30 -5.14
N ASP A 381 6.21 20.15 -4.23
CA ASP A 381 4.86 20.67 -4.40
C ASP A 381 4.80 22.21 -4.35
N ILE A 382 5.68 22.85 -3.56
CA ILE A 382 5.80 24.32 -3.48
C ILE A 382 6.38 24.89 -4.78
N ALA A 383 7.41 24.26 -5.34
CA ALA A 383 8.03 24.70 -6.60
C ALA A 383 7.01 24.73 -7.77
N ILE A 384 6.03 23.82 -7.78
CA ILE A 384 4.95 23.79 -8.79
C ILE A 384 4.05 25.05 -8.69
N HIS A 385 3.88 25.62 -7.50
CA HIS A 385 2.96 26.74 -7.26
C HIS A 385 3.62 28.12 -7.43
N GLU A 386 4.95 28.22 -7.38
CA GLU A 386 5.66 29.49 -7.61
C GLU A 386 5.91 29.78 -9.10
N GLU A 387 5.78 28.77 -9.97
CA GLU A 387 5.95 28.90 -11.43
C GLU A 387 4.62 28.95 -12.21
N SER A 388 3.46 28.84 -11.53
CA SER A 388 2.12 29.02 -12.09
C SER A 388 1.57 30.43 -11.83
#